data_AF-A0A6J3QQK8-F1
#
_entry.id   AF-A0A6J3QQK8-F1
#
_cell.length_a   1.000
_cell.length_b   1.000
_cell.length_c   1.000
_cell.angle_alpha   90.00
_cell.angle_beta   90.00
_cell.angle_gamma   90.00
#
_symmetry.space_group_name_H-M   'P 1'
#
loop_
_entity.id
_entity.type
_entity.pdbx_description
1 polymer ?
#
loop_
_entity_poly.entity_id
_entity_poly.type
_entity_poly.pdbx_seq_one_letter_code
_entity_poly.pdbx_strand_id
1 'polypeptide(L)'
;MDEDDSYVPSDLTAEERQELENIRRRKQELLADIQRLKDEIAEVANEIENLGSTEERKNMQRNKQVAMGRKKFNMDPKKGIQFLIENDLLKNTCEDIAQFLYKGEGLNKTAIGDYLGERDEFNIQVLHAFVELHEFTDLNLVQALRQFLWSFRLPGEAQKIDRMMEAFAQRYCQCNHGVFQSTDTCYVLSFAIIMLNTSLHNPNVKDKPTVERFIAMNRGINDGGDLPEELLRNLYESIKNEPFKIPEDDGNDLTHTFFNPDREGWLLKLGGGRVKTWKRRWFILTDNCLYYFEYTTDKEPRGIIPLENLSIREVEDSKKPNCFELYIPDNKDQVIKACKTEADGRVVEGNHTVYRISAPTPEEKEDWIKCIKCVGVAPNRAFSVTPAGCPTTELNSDTAYPEMASDPTGEGLSPTRLPPSTSDAENRRRILVSRPGIEPIPPAMEVRNLNDLTAREVP
;
A
#
# COMPACT_ATOMS: atom_id res chain seq x y z
N MET A 1 18.02 72.45 -13.72
CA MET A 1 19.36 73.06 -13.82
C MET A 1 19.17 74.13 -14.87
N ASP A 2 18.57 75.24 -14.44
CA ASP A 2 17.87 76.22 -15.27
C ASP A 2 18.50 77.58 -15.07
N GLU A 3 19.77 77.68 -15.39
CA GLU A 3 20.41 78.96 -15.60
C GLU A 3 21.00 78.94 -17.00
N ASP A 4 20.59 79.95 -17.79
CA ASP A 4 21.16 80.36 -19.08
C ASP A 4 20.45 79.95 -20.39
N ASP A 5 19.11 80.06 -20.44
CA ASP A 5 18.39 80.11 -21.74
C ASP A 5 17.85 81.51 -22.11
N SER A 6 18.14 82.53 -21.29
CA SER A 6 17.72 83.92 -21.53
C SER A 6 18.83 84.83 -22.07
N TYR A 7 20.10 84.41 -22.01
CA TYR A 7 21.22 85.22 -22.49
C TYR A 7 21.27 85.22 -24.02
N VAL A 8 21.17 86.40 -24.65
CA VAL A 8 21.36 86.56 -26.10
C VAL A 8 22.58 87.45 -26.30
N PRO A 9 23.71 86.91 -26.82
CA PRO A 9 24.89 87.70 -27.12
C PRO A 9 24.56 88.91 -28.00
N SER A 10 25.10 90.09 -27.67
CA SER A 10 24.75 91.36 -28.33
C SER A 10 25.30 91.49 -29.75
N ASP A 11 26.25 90.63 -30.13
CA ASP A 11 27.04 90.62 -31.37
C ASP A 11 26.46 89.73 -32.48
N LEU A 12 25.32 89.05 -32.27
CA LEU A 12 24.70 88.17 -33.26
C LEU A 12 23.96 88.95 -34.37
N THR A 13 24.09 88.47 -35.61
CA THR A 13 23.30 88.91 -36.77
C THR A 13 21.84 88.44 -36.67
N ALA A 14 20.94 89.00 -37.48
CA ALA A 14 19.52 88.65 -37.44
C ALA A 14 19.26 87.17 -37.79
N GLU A 15 20.02 86.60 -38.73
CA GLU A 15 19.94 85.18 -39.11
C GLU A 15 20.42 84.28 -37.96
N GLU A 16 21.54 84.61 -37.32
CA GLU A 16 22.08 83.84 -36.19
C GLU A 16 21.17 83.90 -34.95
N ARG A 17 20.46 85.01 -34.71
CA ARG A 17 19.44 85.09 -33.64
C ARG A 17 18.25 84.17 -33.91
N GLN A 18 17.80 84.11 -35.16
CA GLN A 18 16.70 83.22 -35.56
C GLN A 18 17.11 81.75 -35.45
N GLU A 19 18.36 81.42 -35.78
CA GLU A 19 18.92 80.08 -35.64
C GLU A 19 19.09 79.67 -34.17
N LEU A 20 19.56 80.59 -33.30
CA LEU A 20 19.62 80.38 -31.85
C LEU A 20 18.22 80.11 -31.25
N GLU A 21 17.19 80.85 -31.67
CA GLU A 21 15.80 80.57 -31.25
C GLU A 21 15.32 79.20 -31.73
N ASN A 22 15.65 78.81 -32.96
CA ASN A 22 15.31 77.48 -33.49
C ASN A 22 16.01 76.37 -32.70
N ILE A 23 17.29 76.55 -32.33
CA ILE A 23 18.06 75.62 -31.49
C ILE A 23 17.45 75.53 -30.09
N ARG A 24 17.07 76.66 -29.48
CA ARG A 24 16.39 76.70 -28.18
C ARG A 24 15.05 75.97 -28.19
N ARG A 25 14.24 76.20 -29.22
CA ARG A 25 12.98 75.48 -29.41
C ARG A 25 13.23 73.97 -29.54
N ARG A 26 14.21 73.57 -30.37
CA ARG A 26 14.57 72.16 -30.56
C ARG A 26 15.10 71.52 -29.27
N LYS A 27 15.87 72.26 -28.47
CA LYS A 27 16.35 71.83 -27.16
C LYS A 27 15.20 71.63 -26.18
N GLN A 28 14.21 72.52 -26.16
CA GLN A 28 13.01 72.36 -25.34
C GLN A 28 12.17 71.15 -25.77
N GLU A 29 12.00 70.94 -27.08
CA GLU A 29 11.34 69.75 -27.63
C GLU A 29 12.06 68.47 -27.18
N LEU A 30 13.39 68.42 -27.33
CA LEU A 30 14.20 67.27 -26.92
C LEU A 30 14.16 67.04 -25.41
N LEU A 31 14.16 68.09 -24.59
CA LEU A 31 14.04 67.96 -23.13
C LEU A 31 12.66 67.43 -22.72
N ALA A 32 11.60 67.87 -23.40
CA ALA A 32 10.26 67.35 -23.19
C ALA A 32 10.17 65.86 -23.58
N ASP A 33 10.80 65.47 -24.69
CA ASP A 33 10.85 64.07 -25.12
C ASP A 33 11.69 63.20 -24.17
N ILE A 34 12.83 63.70 -23.68
CA ILE A 34 13.62 63.00 -22.65
C ILE A 34 12.81 62.80 -21.38
N GLN A 35 12.03 63.81 -20.95
CA GLN A 35 11.19 63.68 -19.77
C GLN A 35 10.09 62.63 -20.00
N ARG A 36 9.46 62.64 -21.17
CA ARG A 36 8.45 61.64 -21.54
C ARG A 36 9.00 60.22 -21.53
N LEU A 37 10.18 60.02 -22.13
CA LEU A 37 10.87 58.72 -22.13
C LEU A 37 11.27 58.27 -20.73
N LYS A 38 11.66 59.20 -19.84
CA LYS A 38 11.94 58.88 -18.43
C LYS A 38 10.69 58.40 -17.70
N ASP A 39 9.56 59.06 -17.95
CA ASP A 39 8.28 58.71 -17.34
C ASP A 39 7.81 57.32 -17.85
N GLU A 40 7.94 57.05 -19.15
CA GLU A 40 7.66 55.73 -19.75
C GLU A 40 8.56 54.63 -19.18
N ILE A 41 9.87 54.88 -19.02
CA ILE A 41 10.80 53.91 -18.41
C ILE A 41 10.43 53.65 -16.95
N ALA A 42 10.03 54.68 -16.20
CA ALA A 42 9.60 54.53 -14.81
C ALA A 42 8.30 53.72 -14.69
N GLU A 43 7.36 53.90 -15.63
CA GLU A 43 6.13 53.13 -15.69
C GLU A 43 6.41 51.65 -16.00
N VAL A 44 7.22 51.37 -17.03
CA VAL A 44 7.62 49.99 -17.40
C VAL A 44 8.38 49.31 -16.26
N ALA A 45 9.26 50.03 -15.56
CA ALA A 45 9.98 49.49 -14.40
C ALA A 45 9.02 49.09 -13.26
N ASN A 46 8.01 49.92 -12.97
CA ASN A 46 6.98 49.62 -11.98
C ASN A 46 6.09 48.42 -12.39
N GLU A 47 5.77 48.27 -13.68
CA GLU A 47 5.03 47.11 -14.18
C GLU A 47 5.83 45.82 -14.03
N ILE A 48 7.14 45.84 -14.32
CA ILE A 48 8.03 44.67 -14.16
C ILE A 48 8.12 44.25 -12.69
N GLU A 49 8.30 45.18 -11.76
CA GLU A 49 8.32 44.86 -10.32
C GLU A 49 6.97 44.30 -9.83
N ASN A 50 5.85 44.88 -10.28
CA ASN A 50 4.52 44.40 -9.92
C ASN A 50 4.23 43.00 -10.47
N LEU A 51 4.64 42.72 -11.72
CA LEU A 51 4.52 41.39 -12.34
C LEU A 51 5.35 40.34 -11.57
N GLY A 52 6.61 40.66 -11.24
CA GLY A 52 7.47 39.77 -10.45
C GLY A 52 6.89 39.43 -9.08
N SER A 53 6.39 40.44 -8.35
CA SER A 53 5.77 40.22 -7.04
C SER A 53 4.46 39.41 -7.11
N THR A 54 3.76 39.48 -8.24
CA THR A 54 2.51 38.75 -8.49
C THR A 54 2.79 37.29 -8.85
N GLU A 55 3.79 37.03 -9.69
CA GLU A 55 4.24 35.67 -10.02
C GLU A 55 4.82 34.94 -8.81
N GLU A 56 5.62 35.61 -7.97
CA GLU A 56 6.14 35.02 -6.73
C GLU A 56 5.02 34.63 -5.75
N ARG A 57 4.01 35.49 -5.57
CA ARG A 57 2.84 35.16 -4.73
C ARG A 57 2.04 33.99 -5.30
N LYS A 58 1.81 33.96 -6.62
CA LYS A 58 1.13 32.85 -7.29
C LYS A 58 1.90 31.53 -7.15
N ASN A 59 3.22 31.56 -7.32
CA ASN A 59 4.07 30.38 -7.14
C ASN A 59 4.09 29.91 -5.69
N MET A 60 4.17 30.82 -4.71
CA MET A 60 4.10 30.46 -3.30
C MET A 60 2.75 29.85 -2.93
N GLN A 61 1.65 30.37 -3.49
CA GLN A 61 0.31 29.82 -3.29
C GLN A 61 0.17 28.43 -3.94
N ARG A 62 0.65 28.25 -5.18
CA ARG A 62 0.69 26.96 -5.87
C ARG A 62 1.48 25.92 -5.08
N ASN A 63 2.68 26.28 -4.60
CA ASN A 63 3.51 25.39 -3.79
C ASN A 63 2.84 24.97 -2.48
N LYS A 64 2.15 25.91 -1.81
CA LYS A 64 1.36 25.60 -0.60
C LYS A 64 0.22 24.62 -0.89
N GLN A 65 -0.50 24.80 -2.01
CA GLN A 65 -1.57 23.89 -2.39
C GLN A 65 -1.02 22.51 -2.78
N VAL A 66 0.10 22.43 -3.50
CA VAL A 66 0.77 21.15 -3.80
C VAL A 66 1.17 20.42 -2.51
N ALA A 67 1.80 21.12 -1.57
CA ALA A 67 2.18 20.55 -0.27
C ALA A 67 0.95 20.03 0.52
N MET A 68 -0.16 20.79 0.50
CA MET A 68 -1.42 20.35 1.09
C MET A 68 -2.01 19.11 0.39
N GLY A 69 -1.94 19.07 -0.94
CA GLY A 69 -2.39 17.92 -1.74
C GLY A 69 -1.58 16.65 -1.45
N ARG A 70 -0.25 16.76 -1.34
CA ARG A 70 0.64 15.66 -0.90
C ARG A 70 0.27 15.16 0.51
N LYS A 71 0.05 16.08 1.46
CA LYS A 71 -0.39 15.71 2.82
C LYS A 71 -1.75 14.99 2.81
N LYS A 72 -2.70 15.44 1.99
CA LYS A 72 -3.99 14.76 1.81
C LYS A 72 -3.82 13.38 1.19
N PHE A 73 -2.96 13.24 0.19
CA PHE A 73 -2.65 11.95 -0.44
C PHE A 73 -2.09 10.95 0.58
N ASN A 74 -1.15 11.38 1.42
CA ASN A 74 -0.55 10.50 2.44
C ASN A 74 -1.55 10.04 3.51
N MET A 75 -2.69 10.74 3.68
CA MET A 75 -3.77 10.33 4.58
C MET A 75 -4.85 9.50 3.86
N ASP A 76 -5.18 9.87 2.63
CA ASP A 76 -6.19 9.22 1.79
C ASP A 76 -5.81 9.48 0.32
N PRO A 77 -5.22 8.49 -0.38
CA PRO A 77 -4.71 8.66 -1.73
C PRO A 77 -5.76 9.17 -2.73
N LYS A 78 -6.99 8.65 -2.64
CA LYS A 78 -8.10 9.02 -3.52
C LYS A 78 -8.49 10.48 -3.31
N LYS A 79 -8.65 10.92 -2.05
CA LYS A 79 -8.96 12.33 -1.74
C LYS A 79 -7.81 13.28 -2.08
N GLY A 80 -6.56 12.84 -1.93
CA GLY A 80 -5.38 13.62 -2.29
C GLY A 80 -5.29 13.91 -3.78
N ILE A 81 -5.46 12.87 -4.61
CA ILE A 81 -5.51 13.01 -6.07
C ILE A 81 -6.69 13.89 -6.49
N GLN A 82 -7.87 13.65 -5.93
CA GLN A 82 -9.06 14.47 -6.23
C GLN A 82 -8.82 15.95 -5.92
N PHE A 83 -8.22 16.27 -4.76
CA PHE A 83 -7.88 17.65 -4.40
C PHE A 83 -6.89 18.28 -5.38
N LEU A 84 -5.87 17.55 -5.81
CA LEU A 84 -4.88 18.06 -6.77
C LEU A 84 -5.53 18.33 -8.14
N ILE A 85 -6.48 17.49 -8.56
CA ILE A 85 -7.25 17.68 -9.80
C ILE A 85 -8.16 18.90 -9.70
N GLU A 86 -8.94 19.01 -8.62
CA GLU A 86 -9.88 20.13 -8.41
C GLU A 86 -9.20 21.50 -8.30
N ASN A 87 -7.90 21.53 -7.97
CA ASN A 87 -7.12 22.76 -7.86
C ASN A 87 -6.21 23.02 -9.10
N ASP A 88 -6.43 22.29 -10.21
CA ASP A 88 -5.64 22.41 -11.45
C ASP A 88 -4.11 22.20 -11.25
N LEU A 89 -3.77 21.36 -10.26
CA LEU A 89 -2.38 21.00 -9.93
C LEU A 89 -1.96 19.67 -10.56
N LEU A 90 -2.94 18.82 -10.89
CA LEU A 90 -2.75 17.52 -11.53
C LEU A 90 -3.86 17.30 -12.56
N LYS A 91 -3.53 16.77 -13.73
CA LYS A 91 -4.53 16.42 -14.73
C LYS A 91 -5.18 15.09 -14.39
N ASN A 92 -6.45 14.94 -14.73
CA ASN A 92 -7.20 13.70 -14.50
C ASN A 92 -7.00 12.68 -15.64
N THR A 93 -5.75 12.27 -15.85
CA THR A 93 -5.35 11.24 -16.82
C THR A 93 -4.52 10.19 -16.09
N CYS A 94 -4.53 8.93 -16.56
CA CYS A 94 -3.77 7.88 -15.90
C CYS A 94 -2.26 8.13 -15.99
N GLU A 95 -1.78 8.70 -17.09
CA GLU A 95 -0.37 9.02 -17.32
C GLU A 95 0.14 10.15 -16.42
N ASP A 96 -0.61 11.24 -16.28
CA ASP A 96 -0.19 12.37 -15.42
C ASP A 96 -0.19 11.96 -13.94
N ILE A 97 -1.16 11.14 -13.52
CA ILE A 97 -1.22 10.59 -12.15
C ILE A 97 -0.07 9.60 -11.94
N ALA A 98 0.17 8.67 -12.87
CA ALA A 98 1.30 7.75 -12.79
C ALA A 98 2.64 8.49 -12.69
N GLN A 99 2.83 9.55 -13.48
CA GLN A 99 4.04 10.38 -13.44
C GLN A 99 4.19 11.13 -12.11
N PHE A 100 3.09 11.59 -11.52
CA PHE A 100 3.08 12.19 -10.17
C PHE A 100 3.49 11.19 -9.10
N LEU A 101 2.92 9.97 -9.14
CA LEU A 101 3.24 8.89 -8.21
C LEU A 101 4.70 8.43 -8.38
N TYR A 102 5.18 8.30 -9.61
CA TYR A 102 6.54 7.86 -9.92
C TYR A 102 7.60 8.87 -9.45
N LYS A 103 7.33 10.18 -9.57
CA LYS A 103 8.21 11.22 -8.99
C LYS A 103 8.28 11.12 -7.47
N GLY A 104 7.18 10.72 -6.81
CA GLY A 104 7.15 10.38 -5.39
C GLY A 104 7.54 11.50 -4.42
N GLU A 105 7.64 12.75 -4.87
CA GLU A 105 8.22 13.83 -4.07
C GLU A 105 7.29 14.21 -2.90
N GLY A 106 7.70 13.87 -1.67
CA GLY A 106 6.90 14.11 -0.46
C GLY A 106 5.67 13.21 -0.33
N LEU A 107 5.61 12.11 -1.10
CA LEU A 107 4.55 11.11 -1.01
C LEU A 107 5.00 9.93 -0.15
N ASN A 108 4.09 9.43 0.67
CA ASN A 108 4.28 8.21 1.43
C ASN A 108 4.21 7.01 0.46
N LYS A 109 5.21 6.13 0.50
CA LYS A 109 5.32 5.03 -0.48
C LYS A 109 4.36 3.87 -0.23
N THR A 110 3.88 3.70 1.00
CA THR A 110 2.78 2.78 1.34
C THR A 110 1.48 3.28 0.72
N ALA A 111 1.19 4.57 0.83
CA ALA A 111 0.02 5.20 0.21
C ALA A 111 0.02 5.08 -1.33
N ILE A 112 1.21 5.14 -1.96
CA ILE A 112 1.37 4.86 -3.40
C ILE A 112 0.98 3.41 -3.71
N GLY A 113 1.54 2.44 -2.98
CA GLY A 113 1.23 1.01 -3.16
C GLY A 113 -0.24 0.69 -2.96
N ASP A 114 -0.87 1.27 -1.93
CA ASP A 114 -2.29 1.10 -1.65
C ASP A 114 -3.16 1.57 -2.82
N TYR A 115 -2.85 2.74 -3.38
CA TYR A 115 -3.59 3.31 -4.51
C TYR A 115 -3.39 2.52 -5.80
N LEU A 116 -2.15 2.17 -6.13
CA LEU A 116 -1.83 1.40 -7.34
C LEU A 116 -2.39 -0.03 -7.26
N GLY A 117 -2.49 -0.58 -6.06
CA GLY A 117 -3.01 -1.92 -5.81
C GLY A 117 -4.54 -2.01 -5.86
N GLU A 118 -5.29 -0.90 -5.91
CA GLU A 118 -6.76 -0.95 -5.95
C GLU A 118 -7.31 -1.67 -7.19
N ARG A 119 -8.53 -2.22 -7.06
CA ARG A 119 -9.21 -2.96 -8.15
C ARG A 119 -9.99 -2.07 -9.12
N ASP A 120 -10.09 -0.78 -8.83
CA ASP A 120 -10.86 0.14 -9.65
C ASP A 120 -10.19 0.28 -11.03
N GLU A 121 -11.00 0.28 -12.09
CA GLU A 121 -10.50 0.27 -13.48
C GLU A 121 -9.50 1.41 -13.76
N PHE A 122 -9.76 2.59 -13.21
CA PHE A 122 -8.86 3.74 -13.35
C PHE A 122 -7.52 3.52 -12.63
N ASN A 123 -7.54 2.91 -11.44
CA ASN A 123 -6.31 2.57 -10.70
C ASN A 123 -5.47 1.52 -11.44
N ILE A 124 -6.13 0.55 -12.09
CA ILE A 124 -5.47 -0.44 -12.96
C ILE A 124 -4.77 0.25 -14.14
N GLN A 125 -5.43 1.20 -14.80
CA GLN A 125 -4.81 1.99 -15.88
C GLN A 125 -3.63 2.82 -15.38
N VAL A 126 -3.74 3.44 -14.20
CA VAL A 126 -2.62 4.16 -13.56
C VAL A 126 -1.47 3.21 -13.25
N LEU A 127 -1.74 1.99 -12.76
CA LEU A 127 -0.71 0.97 -12.51
C LEU A 127 0.04 0.59 -13.79
N HIS A 128 -0.67 0.37 -14.90
CA HIS A 128 -0.04 0.09 -16.19
C HIS A 128 0.85 1.25 -16.66
N ALA A 129 0.34 2.49 -16.62
CA ALA A 129 1.14 3.67 -16.95
C ALA A 129 2.35 3.83 -16.00
N PHE A 130 2.20 3.48 -14.73
CA PHE A 130 3.27 3.55 -13.73
C PHE A 130 4.38 2.52 -13.98
N VAL A 131 4.05 1.28 -14.35
CA VAL A 131 5.08 0.27 -14.72
C VAL A 131 5.76 0.64 -16.02
N GLU A 132 5.07 1.30 -16.96
CA GLU A 132 5.66 1.76 -18.23
C GLU A 132 6.74 2.82 -18.04
N LEU A 133 6.65 3.63 -16.98
CA LEU A 133 7.70 4.59 -16.58
C LEU A 133 8.99 3.92 -16.08
N HIS A 134 8.98 2.60 -15.83
CA HIS A 134 10.18 1.87 -15.46
C HIS A 134 10.88 1.31 -16.71
N GLU A 135 12.17 1.59 -16.83
CA GLU A 135 13.04 1.12 -17.92
C GLU A 135 13.73 -0.19 -17.51
N PHE A 136 13.14 -1.33 -17.89
CA PHE A 136 13.69 -2.66 -17.57
C PHE A 136 14.56 -3.27 -18.67
N THR A 137 14.77 -2.58 -19.79
CA THR A 137 15.59 -3.06 -20.90
C THR A 137 17.02 -3.32 -20.42
N ASP A 138 17.58 -4.46 -20.82
CA ASP A 138 18.95 -4.90 -20.48
C ASP A 138 19.21 -5.10 -18.97
N LEU A 139 18.18 -5.05 -18.14
CA LEU A 139 18.27 -5.38 -16.71
C LEU A 139 17.90 -6.84 -16.49
N ASN A 140 18.64 -7.51 -15.61
CA ASN A 140 18.20 -8.81 -15.11
C ASN A 140 17.01 -8.66 -14.14
N LEU A 141 16.33 -9.76 -13.85
CA LEU A 141 15.09 -9.73 -13.06
C LEU A 141 15.28 -9.15 -11.66
N VAL A 142 16.41 -9.41 -10.98
CA VAL A 142 16.71 -8.82 -9.66
C VAL A 142 16.91 -7.30 -9.77
N GLN A 143 17.62 -6.82 -10.78
CA GLN A 143 17.84 -5.39 -10.99
C GLN A 143 16.52 -4.65 -11.27
N ALA A 144 15.66 -5.22 -12.12
CA ALA A 144 14.34 -4.69 -12.39
C ALA A 144 13.46 -4.67 -11.12
N LEU A 145 13.46 -5.75 -10.34
CA LEU A 145 12.75 -5.82 -9.05
C LEU A 145 13.24 -4.76 -8.06
N ARG A 146 14.56 -4.52 -7.98
CA ARG A 146 15.12 -3.46 -7.11
C ARG A 146 14.59 -2.08 -7.49
N GLN A 147 14.56 -1.75 -8.79
CA GLN A 147 14.02 -0.47 -9.24
C GLN A 147 12.53 -0.37 -8.94
N PHE A 148 11.77 -1.42 -9.25
CA PHE A 148 10.33 -1.45 -9.05
C PHE A 148 9.92 -1.32 -7.58
N LEU A 149 10.51 -2.13 -6.70
CA LEU A 149 10.25 -2.12 -5.25
C LEU A 149 10.84 -0.89 -4.53
N TRP A 150 11.65 -0.08 -5.20
CA TRP A 150 12.09 1.21 -4.68
C TRP A 150 11.03 2.30 -4.84
N SER A 151 10.15 2.19 -5.85
CA SER A 151 9.21 3.25 -6.21
C SER A 151 7.99 3.32 -5.30
N PHE A 152 7.64 2.23 -4.61
CA PHE A 152 6.50 2.13 -3.71
C PHE A 152 6.73 1.02 -2.67
N ARG A 153 5.88 0.91 -1.66
CA ARG A 153 5.83 -0.29 -0.81
C ARG A 153 4.69 -1.19 -1.26
N LEU A 154 4.95 -2.49 -1.33
CA LEU A 154 3.90 -3.45 -1.60
C LEU A 154 2.75 -3.26 -0.58
N PRO A 155 1.50 -3.51 -0.95
CA PRO A 155 0.37 -3.54 -0.03
C PRO A 155 0.31 -4.88 0.71
N GLY A 156 -0.36 -4.95 1.87
CA GLY A 156 -0.44 -6.19 2.66
C GLY A 156 -1.42 -7.23 2.10
N GLU A 157 -2.41 -6.79 1.32
CA GLU A 157 -3.45 -7.67 0.78
C GLU A 157 -2.97 -8.44 -0.45
N ALA A 158 -3.04 -9.77 -0.39
CA ALA A 158 -2.55 -10.66 -1.45
C ALA A 158 -3.08 -10.30 -2.86
N GLN A 159 -4.35 -9.92 -2.97
CA GLN A 159 -4.95 -9.53 -4.26
C GLN A 159 -4.35 -8.25 -4.86
N LYS A 160 -3.91 -7.32 -4.01
CA LYS A 160 -3.26 -6.09 -4.47
C LYS A 160 -1.84 -6.39 -4.94
N ILE A 161 -1.11 -7.20 -4.17
CA ILE A 161 0.24 -7.64 -4.54
C ILE A 161 0.24 -8.39 -5.86
N ASP A 162 -0.71 -9.32 -6.04
CA ASP A 162 -0.90 -10.08 -7.27
C ASP A 162 -1.01 -9.17 -8.50
N ARG A 163 -1.90 -8.16 -8.46
CA ARG A 163 -2.05 -7.17 -9.55
C ARG A 163 -0.74 -6.44 -9.87
N MET A 164 -0.02 -6.00 -8.85
CA MET A 164 1.21 -5.23 -9.05
C MET A 164 2.33 -6.09 -9.64
N MET A 165 2.46 -7.33 -9.16
CA MET A 165 3.47 -8.26 -9.65
C MET A 165 3.17 -8.79 -11.05
N GLU A 166 1.89 -8.97 -11.39
CA GLU A 166 1.44 -9.31 -12.74
C GLU A 166 1.79 -8.18 -13.72
N ALA A 167 1.46 -6.93 -13.39
CA ALA A 167 1.81 -5.77 -14.22
C ALA A 167 3.33 -5.63 -14.41
N PHE A 168 4.11 -5.88 -13.35
CA PHE A 168 5.58 -5.91 -13.41
C PHE A 168 6.09 -7.01 -14.34
N ALA A 169 5.60 -8.24 -14.19
CA ALA A 169 6.05 -9.38 -15.00
C ALA A 169 5.75 -9.17 -16.49
N GLN A 170 4.56 -8.64 -16.81
CA GLN A 170 4.18 -8.29 -18.18
C GLN A 170 5.15 -7.25 -18.76
N ARG A 171 5.42 -6.18 -18.01
CA ARG A 171 6.35 -5.13 -18.45
C ARG A 171 7.78 -5.64 -18.61
N TYR A 172 8.27 -6.47 -17.69
CA TYR A 172 9.62 -7.04 -17.78
C TYR A 172 9.79 -7.90 -19.04
N CYS A 173 8.83 -8.77 -19.35
CA CYS A 173 8.86 -9.61 -20.56
C CYS A 173 8.78 -8.78 -21.85
N GLN A 174 8.03 -7.66 -21.85
CA GLN A 174 7.98 -6.73 -22.99
C GLN A 174 9.33 -6.00 -23.20
N CYS A 175 10.06 -5.70 -22.13
CA CYS A 175 11.38 -5.09 -22.24
C CYS A 175 12.47 -6.11 -22.61
N ASN A 176 12.33 -7.37 -22.17
CA ASN A 176 13.36 -8.41 -22.27
C ASN A 176 12.82 -9.65 -23.00
N HIS A 177 12.58 -9.50 -24.31
CA HIS A 177 12.04 -10.56 -25.16
C HIS A 177 12.93 -11.81 -25.17
N GLY A 178 12.32 -12.99 -24.98
CA GLY A 178 12.99 -14.28 -25.08
C GLY A 178 13.74 -14.74 -23.82
N VAL A 179 13.76 -13.95 -22.75
CA VAL A 179 14.35 -14.37 -21.46
C VAL A 179 13.48 -15.43 -20.77
N PHE A 180 12.16 -15.27 -20.82
CA PHE A 180 11.17 -16.19 -20.25
C PHE A 180 10.18 -16.64 -21.33
N GLN A 181 9.66 -17.87 -21.24
CA GLN A 181 8.66 -18.39 -22.19
C GLN A 181 7.29 -17.76 -22.00
N SER A 182 6.94 -17.43 -20.75
CA SER A 182 5.64 -16.87 -20.37
C SER A 182 5.79 -15.77 -19.32
N THR A 183 4.80 -14.87 -19.25
CA THR A 183 4.66 -13.91 -18.14
C THR A 183 4.57 -14.65 -16.80
N ASP A 184 3.85 -15.76 -16.76
CA ASP A 184 3.71 -16.62 -15.57
C ASP A 184 5.07 -17.09 -15.05
N THR A 185 5.99 -17.47 -15.93
CA THR A 185 7.38 -17.83 -15.55
C THR A 185 8.07 -16.67 -14.85
N CYS A 186 7.98 -15.45 -15.42
CA CYS A 186 8.58 -14.24 -14.84
C CYS A 186 7.94 -13.90 -13.49
N TYR A 187 6.62 -13.98 -13.40
CA TYR A 187 5.84 -13.73 -12.18
C TYR A 187 6.24 -14.70 -11.06
N VAL A 188 6.21 -16.01 -11.31
CA VAL A 188 6.53 -17.03 -10.29
C VAL A 188 8.00 -16.92 -9.86
N LEU A 189 8.92 -16.69 -10.80
CA LEU A 189 10.33 -16.51 -10.47
C LEU A 189 10.56 -15.23 -9.65
N SER A 190 9.81 -14.17 -9.90
CA SER A 190 9.88 -12.93 -9.11
C SER A 190 9.53 -13.18 -7.64
N PHE A 191 8.46 -13.95 -7.38
CA PHE A 191 8.15 -14.39 -6.01
C PHE A 191 9.21 -15.30 -5.41
N ALA A 192 9.80 -16.20 -6.20
CA ALA A 192 10.90 -17.04 -5.73
C ALA A 192 12.13 -16.22 -5.33
N ILE A 193 12.43 -15.13 -6.05
CA ILE A 193 13.51 -14.19 -5.73
C ILE A 193 13.20 -13.38 -4.46
N ILE A 194 11.98 -12.85 -4.34
CA ILE A 194 11.52 -12.18 -3.11
C ILE A 194 11.63 -13.15 -1.93
N MET A 195 11.31 -14.43 -2.16
CA MET A 195 11.41 -15.46 -1.14
C MET A 195 12.83 -15.83 -0.75
N LEU A 196 13.71 -15.84 -1.73
CA LEU A 196 15.12 -16.04 -1.52
C LEU A 196 15.72 -14.91 -0.67
N ASN A 197 15.37 -13.65 -0.93
CA ASN A 197 15.86 -12.49 -0.19
C ASN A 197 15.70 -12.71 1.31
N THR A 198 14.50 -13.10 1.72
CA THR A 198 14.24 -13.19 3.14
C THR A 198 14.75 -14.48 3.74
N SER A 199 14.79 -15.57 2.97
CA SER A 199 15.48 -16.80 3.40
C SER A 199 16.97 -16.58 3.67
N LEU A 200 17.63 -15.69 2.92
CA LEU A 200 19.06 -15.40 3.08
C LEU A 200 19.35 -14.34 4.16
N HIS A 201 18.50 -13.31 4.27
CA HIS A 201 18.80 -12.11 5.04
C HIS A 201 18.02 -11.96 6.34
N ASN A 202 16.92 -12.69 6.54
CA ASN A 202 16.21 -12.68 7.82
C ASN A 202 16.99 -13.47 8.88
N PRO A 203 17.40 -12.87 10.01
CA PRO A 203 18.12 -13.56 11.08
C PRO A 203 17.34 -14.73 11.71
N ASN A 204 16.00 -14.72 11.62
CA ASN A 204 15.14 -15.77 12.16
C ASN A 204 15.17 -17.06 11.30
N VAL A 205 15.58 -16.97 10.03
CA VAL A 205 15.71 -18.13 9.14
C VAL A 205 17.07 -18.79 9.37
N LYS A 206 17.04 -19.97 10.02
CA LYS A 206 18.25 -20.73 10.36
C LYS A 206 18.82 -21.49 9.17
N ASP A 207 17.97 -22.01 8.30
CA ASP A 207 18.35 -22.81 7.14
C ASP A 207 18.41 -21.91 5.89
N LYS A 208 19.62 -21.45 5.56
CA LYS A 208 19.84 -20.58 4.41
C LYS A 208 20.05 -21.42 3.15
N PRO A 209 19.19 -21.30 2.12
CA PRO A 209 19.31 -22.12 0.92
C PRO A 209 20.61 -21.82 0.18
N THR A 210 21.31 -22.87 -0.30
CA THR A 210 22.46 -22.71 -1.20
C THR A 210 22.00 -22.38 -2.62
N VAL A 211 22.94 -21.98 -3.48
CA VAL A 211 22.64 -21.69 -4.90
C VAL A 211 22.15 -22.94 -5.63
N GLU A 212 22.71 -24.12 -5.35
CA GLU A 212 22.27 -25.39 -5.93
C GLU A 212 20.84 -25.73 -5.51
N ARG A 213 20.48 -25.45 -4.25
CA ARG A 213 19.11 -25.61 -3.75
C ARG A 213 18.16 -24.64 -4.45
N PHE A 214 18.55 -23.39 -4.64
CA PHE A 214 17.73 -22.42 -5.37
C PHE A 214 17.50 -22.82 -6.83
N ILE A 215 18.54 -23.34 -7.52
CA ILE A 215 18.40 -23.88 -8.88
C ILE A 215 17.43 -25.08 -8.88
N ALA A 216 17.59 -26.02 -7.95
CA ALA A 216 16.72 -27.19 -7.85
C ALA A 216 15.25 -26.84 -7.55
N MET A 217 15.01 -25.83 -6.71
CA MET A 217 13.67 -25.37 -6.34
C MET A 217 12.91 -24.73 -7.51
N ASN A 218 13.61 -24.25 -8.54
CA ASN A 218 13.02 -23.59 -9.70
C ASN A 218 13.09 -24.44 -10.98
N ARG A 219 13.28 -25.76 -10.85
CA ARG A 219 13.20 -26.68 -12.00
C ARG A 219 11.78 -26.75 -12.56
N GLY A 220 11.66 -26.82 -13.88
CA GLY A 220 10.38 -26.86 -14.59
C GLY A 220 9.59 -25.55 -14.60
N ILE A 221 10.14 -24.45 -14.05
CA ILE A 221 9.42 -23.17 -13.92
C ILE A 221 9.11 -22.50 -15.27
N ASN A 222 9.83 -22.85 -16.33
CA ASN A 222 9.75 -22.22 -17.65
C ASN A 222 8.81 -23.03 -18.56
N ASP A 223 7.51 -23.02 -18.23
CA ASP A 223 6.44 -23.80 -18.88
C ASP A 223 6.74 -25.31 -18.97
N GLY A 224 7.27 -25.87 -17.87
CA GLY A 224 7.67 -27.28 -17.77
C GLY A 224 9.13 -27.55 -18.11
N GLY A 225 9.85 -26.56 -18.65
CA GLY A 225 11.29 -26.59 -18.87
C GLY A 225 12.11 -25.90 -17.76
N ASP A 226 13.43 -26.07 -17.81
CA ASP A 226 14.37 -25.42 -16.88
C ASP A 226 14.88 -24.09 -17.44
N LEU A 227 15.11 -23.12 -16.55
CA LEU A 227 15.86 -21.91 -16.89
C LEU A 227 17.37 -22.17 -16.90
N PRO A 228 18.17 -21.38 -17.64
CA PRO A 228 19.62 -21.51 -17.63
C PRO A 228 20.19 -21.43 -16.22
N GLU A 229 21.02 -22.39 -15.82
CA GLU A 229 21.60 -22.44 -14.46
C GLU A 229 22.41 -21.18 -14.13
N GLU A 230 23.12 -20.63 -15.13
CA GLU A 230 23.89 -19.40 -14.98
C GLU A 230 23.00 -18.20 -14.67
N LEU A 231 21.82 -18.10 -15.29
CA LEU A 231 20.84 -17.06 -14.99
C LEU A 231 20.40 -17.15 -13.53
N LEU A 232 19.98 -18.34 -13.07
CA LEU A 232 19.52 -18.55 -11.69
C LEU A 232 20.65 -18.30 -10.67
N ARG A 233 21.89 -18.68 -10.99
CA ARG A 233 23.08 -18.41 -10.18
C ARG A 233 23.33 -16.90 -10.05
N ASN A 234 23.24 -16.15 -11.14
CA ASN A 234 23.42 -14.70 -11.14
C ASN A 234 22.34 -13.99 -10.31
N LEU A 235 21.09 -14.43 -10.41
CA LEU A 235 19.98 -13.91 -9.58
C LEU A 235 20.22 -14.20 -8.09
N TYR A 236 20.61 -15.43 -7.76
CA TYR A 236 20.91 -15.83 -6.38
C TYR A 236 22.05 -15.01 -5.77
N GLU A 237 23.19 -14.91 -6.46
CA GLU A 237 24.34 -14.17 -5.96
C GLU A 237 24.06 -12.67 -5.84
N SER A 238 23.26 -12.10 -6.75
CA SER A 238 22.83 -10.69 -6.65
C SER A 238 22.04 -10.44 -5.36
N ILE A 239 21.07 -11.30 -5.03
CA ILE A 239 20.30 -11.19 -3.79
C ILE A 239 21.19 -11.44 -2.58
N LYS A 240 22.02 -12.48 -2.59
CA LYS A 240 22.92 -12.81 -1.48
C LYS A 240 23.90 -11.70 -1.15
N ASN A 241 24.40 -10.99 -2.17
CA ASN A 241 25.34 -9.89 -1.99
C ASN A 241 24.69 -8.61 -1.46
N GLU A 242 23.46 -8.31 -1.90
CA GLU A 242 22.74 -7.12 -1.46
C GLU A 242 21.25 -7.44 -1.26
N PRO A 243 20.68 -7.32 -0.05
CA PRO A 243 19.24 -7.49 0.14
C PRO A 243 18.44 -6.43 -0.63
N PHE A 244 17.15 -6.66 -0.85
CA PHE A 244 16.27 -5.60 -1.34
C PHE A 244 16.29 -4.42 -0.37
N LYS A 245 16.55 -3.21 -0.90
CA LYS A 245 16.44 -1.97 -0.15
C LYS A 245 15.01 -1.48 -0.27
N ILE A 246 14.30 -1.46 0.84
CA ILE A 246 12.93 -0.93 0.88
C ILE A 246 12.98 0.49 1.45
N PRO A 247 12.35 1.47 0.77
CA PRO A 247 12.26 2.82 1.29
C PRO A 247 11.60 2.84 2.68
N GLU A 248 12.18 3.55 3.63
CA GLU A 248 11.66 3.67 5.00
C GLU A 248 10.48 4.66 5.05
N ASP A 249 9.36 4.25 5.67
CA ASP A 249 8.27 5.17 6.06
C ASP A 249 7.67 4.80 7.44
N ASP A 250 7.68 3.52 7.86
CA ASP A 250 7.11 3.11 9.16
C ASP A 250 7.61 1.76 9.74
N GLY A 251 8.65 1.13 9.17
CA GLY A 251 9.25 -0.09 9.73
C GLY A 251 8.40 -1.37 9.63
N ASN A 252 7.19 -1.31 9.04
CA ASN A 252 6.36 -2.47 8.73
C ASN A 252 6.53 -2.84 7.24
N ASP A 253 7.62 -3.54 6.92
CA ASP A 253 7.97 -3.88 5.53
C ASP A 253 7.60 -5.31 5.10
N LEU A 254 6.98 -5.46 3.92
CA LEU A 254 6.58 -6.75 3.34
C LEU A 254 7.71 -7.64 2.85
N THR A 255 8.90 -7.12 2.51
CA THR A 255 10.02 -8.06 2.28
C THR A 255 10.45 -8.75 3.56
N HIS A 256 10.11 -8.18 4.72
CA HIS A 256 10.16 -8.85 6.01
C HIS A 256 8.86 -9.60 6.37
N THR A 257 7.67 -9.17 5.90
CA THR A 257 6.35 -9.75 6.25
C THR A 257 5.91 -10.95 5.41
N PHE A 258 6.37 -11.15 4.17
CA PHE A 258 6.12 -12.41 3.43
C PHE A 258 6.73 -13.66 4.13
N PHE A 259 7.48 -13.45 5.23
CA PHE A 259 8.47 -14.37 5.79
C PHE A 259 8.48 -14.54 7.30
N ASN A 260 7.55 -13.94 8.01
CA ASN A 260 7.52 -14.09 9.45
C ASN A 260 6.09 -14.22 9.93
N PRO A 261 5.45 -15.37 9.66
CA PRO A 261 4.26 -15.69 10.43
C PRO A 261 4.65 -15.66 11.91
N ASP A 262 3.80 -15.07 12.76
CA ASP A 262 3.96 -15.16 14.22
C ASP A 262 4.17 -16.61 14.64
N ARG A 263 3.56 -17.53 13.88
CA ARG A 263 3.91 -18.94 13.85
C ARG A 263 3.44 -19.67 12.60
N GLU A 264 4.22 -20.65 12.15
CA GLU A 264 3.78 -21.67 11.20
C GLU A 264 4.08 -23.09 11.68
N GLY A 265 3.36 -24.09 11.17
CA GLY A 265 3.56 -25.48 11.56
C GLY A 265 2.41 -26.42 11.21
N TRP A 266 2.69 -27.72 11.29
CA TRP A 266 1.69 -28.76 11.07
C TRP A 266 0.83 -28.98 12.30
N LEU A 267 -0.49 -28.92 12.13
CA LEU A 267 -1.45 -29.24 13.17
C LEU A 267 -2.55 -30.17 12.64
N LEU A 268 -3.21 -30.86 13.57
CA LEU A 268 -4.44 -31.60 13.29
C LEU A 268 -5.62 -30.74 13.72
N LYS A 269 -6.62 -30.59 12.85
CA LYS A 269 -7.88 -29.88 13.18
C LYS A 269 -9.08 -30.78 13.06
N LEU A 270 -10.09 -30.55 13.90
CA LEU A 270 -11.38 -31.23 13.79
C LEU A 270 -12.28 -30.53 12.76
N GLY A 271 -12.95 -31.32 11.92
CA GLY A 271 -13.92 -30.85 10.93
C GLY A 271 -15.19 -30.28 11.58
N GLY A 272 -15.79 -29.28 10.93
CA GLY A 272 -17.00 -28.60 11.41
C GLY A 272 -18.29 -29.25 10.94
N GLY A 273 -18.22 -30.09 9.89
CA GLY A 273 -19.37 -30.74 9.28
C GLY A 273 -20.08 -31.76 10.17
N ARG A 274 -21.15 -32.37 9.62
CA ARG A 274 -21.98 -33.39 10.27
C ARG A 274 -21.17 -34.58 10.80
N VAL A 275 -20.08 -34.92 10.12
CA VAL A 275 -19.12 -35.93 10.56
C VAL A 275 -17.83 -35.25 11.00
N LYS A 276 -17.51 -35.40 12.28
CA LYS A 276 -16.29 -34.83 12.88
C LYS A 276 -15.09 -35.71 12.51
N THR A 277 -14.30 -35.25 11.54
CA THR A 277 -13.07 -35.92 11.10
C THR A 277 -11.85 -35.06 11.38
N TRP A 278 -10.75 -35.68 11.79
CA TRP A 278 -9.47 -35.00 11.97
C TRP A 278 -8.73 -34.88 10.64
N LYS A 279 -8.17 -33.70 10.37
CA LYS A 279 -7.41 -33.41 9.15
C LYS A 279 -6.09 -32.73 9.50
N ARG A 280 -5.00 -33.19 8.91
CA ARG A 280 -3.68 -32.57 9.01
C ARG A 280 -3.61 -31.40 8.04
N ARG A 281 -3.21 -30.22 8.52
CA ARG A 281 -3.13 -28.99 7.74
C ARG A 281 -1.88 -28.21 8.15
N TRP A 282 -1.29 -27.52 7.19
CA TRP A 282 -0.22 -26.56 7.46
C TRP A 282 -0.87 -25.26 7.91
N PHE A 283 -0.55 -24.79 9.11
CA PHE A 283 -1.11 -23.57 9.67
C PHE A 283 -0.11 -22.44 9.58
N ILE A 284 -0.62 -21.25 9.31
CA ILE A 284 0.13 -20.00 9.31
C ILE A 284 -0.69 -19.00 10.13
N LEU A 285 -0.08 -18.45 11.18
CA LEU A 285 -0.62 -17.36 11.99
C LEU A 285 0.06 -16.06 11.56
N THR A 286 -0.73 -15.12 11.06
CA THR A 286 -0.29 -13.77 10.71
C THR A 286 -1.49 -12.83 10.71
N ASP A 287 -1.28 -11.54 11.00
CA ASP A 287 -2.29 -10.48 10.88
C ASP A 287 -3.62 -10.80 11.61
N ASN A 288 -3.52 -11.32 12.84
CA ASN A 288 -4.68 -11.72 13.66
C ASN A 288 -5.62 -12.73 12.98
N CYS A 289 -5.09 -13.48 12.01
CA CYS A 289 -5.80 -14.52 11.29
C CYS A 289 -5.01 -15.83 11.34
N LEU A 290 -5.75 -16.93 11.46
CA LEU A 290 -5.19 -18.26 11.39
C LEU A 290 -5.59 -18.90 10.06
N TYR A 291 -4.61 -19.05 9.19
CA TYR A 291 -4.74 -19.66 7.87
C TYR A 291 -4.38 -21.13 7.97
N TYR A 292 -5.04 -21.97 7.16
CA TYR A 292 -4.63 -23.36 7.03
C TYR A 292 -4.72 -23.86 5.59
N PHE A 293 -3.71 -24.64 5.20
CA PHE A 293 -3.49 -25.13 3.85
C PHE A 293 -3.50 -26.66 3.83
N GLU A 294 -3.82 -27.26 2.69
CA GLU A 294 -3.73 -28.72 2.55
C GLU A 294 -2.28 -29.15 2.44
N TYR A 295 -1.49 -28.42 1.65
CA TYR A 295 -0.05 -28.59 1.48
C TYR A 295 0.71 -27.28 1.72
N THR A 296 1.99 -27.38 2.06
CA THR A 296 2.88 -26.21 2.28
C THR A 296 3.15 -25.40 1.01
N THR A 297 2.88 -26.00 -0.15
CA THR A 297 3.09 -25.40 -1.47
C THR A 297 1.83 -24.76 -2.04
N ASP A 298 0.70 -24.85 -1.33
CA ASP A 298 -0.57 -24.31 -1.79
C ASP A 298 -0.52 -22.78 -1.79
N LYS A 299 -0.88 -22.16 -2.92
CA LYS A 299 -0.95 -20.70 -3.06
C LYS A 299 -2.20 -20.10 -2.40
N GLU A 300 -3.26 -20.89 -2.24
CA GLU A 300 -4.52 -20.47 -1.65
C GLU A 300 -4.83 -21.24 -0.36
N PRO A 301 -5.29 -20.57 0.72
CA PRO A 301 -5.63 -21.24 1.96
C PRO A 301 -6.90 -22.08 1.79
N ARG A 302 -6.90 -23.28 2.39
CA ARG A 302 -8.11 -24.09 2.50
C ARG A 302 -9.15 -23.45 3.42
N GLY A 303 -8.71 -22.63 4.37
CA GLY A 303 -9.60 -21.75 5.10
C GLY A 303 -8.88 -20.72 5.95
N ILE A 304 -9.66 -19.74 6.37
CA ILE A 304 -9.20 -18.54 7.08
C ILE A 304 -10.08 -18.36 8.31
N ILE A 305 -9.45 -18.21 9.47
CA ILE A 305 -10.11 -18.03 10.75
C ILE A 305 -9.62 -16.69 11.33
N PRO A 306 -10.40 -15.60 11.19
CA PRO A 306 -10.17 -14.38 11.93
C PRO A 306 -10.18 -14.68 13.44
N LEU A 307 -9.17 -14.21 14.16
CA LEU A 307 -9.03 -14.44 15.60
C LEU A 307 -9.70 -13.34 16.44
N GLU A 308 -10.24 -12.31 15.80
CA GLU A 308 -11.02 -11.26 16.44
C GLU A 308 -12.16 -11.84 17.29
N ASN A 309 -12.22 -11.44 18.56
CA ASN A 309 -13.24 -11.87 19.53
C ASN A 309 -13.23 -13.38 19.86
N LEU A 310 -12.17 -14.10 19.49
CA LEU A 310 -11.97 -15.49 19.90
C LEU A 310 -11.04 -15.56 21.12
N SER A 311 -11.30 -16.53 21.98
CA SER A 311 -10.40 -16.93 23.06
C SER A 311 -9.95 -18.37 22.86
N ILE A 312 -8.87 -18.73 23.56
CA ILE A 312 -8.26 -20.04 23.48
C ILE A 312 -8.26 -20.73 24.85
N ARG A 313 -8.59 -22.02 24.87
CA ARG A 313 -8.54 -22.87 26.06
C ARG A 313 -7.94 -24.23 25.74
N GLU A 314 -7.32 -24.84 26.73
CA GLU A 314 -6.84 -26.21 26.65
C GLU A 314 -8.00 -27.19 26.86
N VAL A 315 -7.97 -28.32 26.15
CA VAL A 315 -8.99 -29.37 26.27
C VAL A 315 -8.36 -30.75 26.18
N GLU A 316 -8.99 -31.74 26.83
CA GLU A 316 -8.68 -33.14 26.63
C GLU A 316 -9.52 -33.73 25.48
N ASP A 317 -8.93 -34.62 24.70
CA ASP A 317 -9.62 -35.36 23.66
C ASP A 317 -9.26 -36.85 23.76
N SER A 318 -10.27 -37.73 23.67
CA SER A 318 -10.08 -39.16 23.82
C SER A 318 -9.25 -39.80 22.71
N LYS A 319 -9.07 -39.11 21.57
CA LYS A 319 -8.39 -39.64 20.38
C LYS A 319 -7.14 -38.88 19.99
N LYS A 320 -6.89 -37.69 20.54
CA LYS A 320 -5.78 -36.83 20.11
C LYS A 320 -5.10 -36.15 21.30
N PRO A 321 -3.76 -36.20 21.38
CA PRO A 321 -3.04 -35.52 22.44
C PRO A 321 -2.97 -34.01 22.18
N ASN A 322 -2.54 -33.27 23.21
CA ASN A 322 -2.12 -31.87 23.10
C ASN A 322 -3.18 -30.95 22.45
N CYS A 323 -4.45 -31.08 22.87
CA CYS A 323 -5.55 -30.36 22.26
C CYS A 323 -5.82 -28.99 22.88
N PHE A 324 -6.26 -28.05 22.05
CA PHE A 324 -6.80 -26.75 22.44
C PHE A 324 -7.96 -26.35 21.53
N GLU A 325 -8.77 -25.39 21.98
CA GLU A 325 -9.93 -24.88 21.26
C GLU A 325 -9.91 -23.35 21.11
N LEU A 326 -10.22 -22.88 19.91
CA LEU A 326 -10.67 -21.50 19.69
C LEU A 326 -12.19 -21.44 19.83
N TYR A 327 -12.69 -20.49 20.62
CA TYR A 327 -14.11 -20.33 20.92
C TYR A 327 -14.49 -18.88 21.21
N ILE A 328 -15.77 -18.55 21.09
CA ILE A 328 -16.31 -17.24 21.49
C ILE A 328 -16.67 -17.31 22.99
N PRO A 329 -16.08 -16.47 23.87
CA PRO A 329 -16.30 -16.52 25.33
C PRO A 329 -17.75 -16.37 25.76
N ASP A 330 -18.43 -15.39 25.17
CA ASP A 330 -19.74 -14.92 25.62
C ASP A 330 -20.91 -15.53 24.82
N ASN A 331 -20.64 -16.40 23.84
CA ASN A 331 -21.68 -17.00 23.00
C ASN A 331 -21.28 -18.38 22.47
N LYS A 332 -21.57 -19.44 23.25
CA LYS A 332 -21.12 -20.82 22.97
C LYS A 332 -21.79 -21.48 21.75
N ASP A 333 -22.98 -21.01 21.37
CA ASP A 333 -23.75 -21.58 20.25
C ASP A 333 -23.56 -20.80 18.95
N GLN A 334 -22.87 -19.66 19.01
CA GLN A 334 -22.58 -18.86 17.82
C GLN A 334 -21.52 -19.52 16.96
N VAL A 335 -21.78 -19.53 15.65
CA VAL A 335 -20.80 -19.98 14.65
C VAL A 335 -19.71 -18.93 14.52
N ILE A 336 -18.45 -19.38 14.61
CA ILE A 336 -17.26 -18.57 14.40
C ILE A 336 -17.22 -18.15 12.93
N LYS A 337 -17.21 -16.83 12.70
CA LYS A 337 -17.07 -16.25 11.37
C LYS A 337 -15.72 -16.67 10.78
N ALA A 338 -15.75 -17.52 9.78
CA ALA A 338 -14.59 -18.04 9.09
C ALA A 338 -15.00 -18.45 7.67
N CYS A 339 -14.05 -18.58 6.75
CA CYS A 339 -14.32 -19.12 5.42
C CYS A 339 -13.47 -20.36 5.15
N LYS A 340 -13.97 -21.22 4.25
CA LYS A 340 -13.24 -22.37 3.73
C LYS A 340 -13.55 -22.59 2.26
N THR A 341 -12.62 -23.22 1.56
CA THR A 341 -12.79 -23.65 0.17
C THR A 341 -13.28 -25.10 0.14
N GLU A 342 -14.36 -25.36 -0.59
CA GLU A 342 -14.84 -26.73 -0.86
C GLU A 342 -14.02 -27.41 -1.97
N ALA A 343 -14.24 -28.71 -2.18
CA ALA A 343 -13.47 -29.47 -3.17
C ALA A 343 -13.68 -29.00 -4.61
N ASP A 344 -14.77 -28.27 -4.88
CA ASP A 344 -15.10 -27.67 -6.17
C ASP A 344 -14.59 -26.22 -6.32
N GLY A 345 -13.76 -25.75 -5.38
CA GLY A 345 -13.17 -24.41 -5.40
C GLY A 345 -14.08 -23.29 -4.87
N ARG A 346 -15.33 -23.58 -4.48
CA ARG A 346 -16.23 -22.55 -3.94
C ARG A 346 -15.83 -22.18 -2.51
N VAL A 347 -15.79 -20.88 -2.23
CA VAL A 347 -15.61 -20.34 -0.88
C VAL A 347 -16.96 -20.30 -0.17
N VAL A 348 -17.03 -20.93 1.00
CA VAL A 348 -18.23 -20.98 1.84
C VAL A 348 -17.90 -20.59 3.27
N GLU A 349 -18.91 -20.16 4.02
CA GLU A 349 -18.78 -19.88 5.45
C GLU A 349 -18.48 -21.17 6.24
N GLY A 350 -17.65 -21.06 7.28
CA GLY A 350 -17.35 -22.16 8.20
C GLY A 350 -18.55 -22.48 9.08
N ASN A 351 -18.70 -23.75 9.45
CA ASN A 351 -19.83 -24.24 10.28
C ASN A 351 -19.38 -24.58 11.71
N HIS A 352 -18.31 -23.94 12.19
CA HIS A 352 -17.67 -24.26 13.46
C HIS A 352 -18.17 -23.34 14.57
N THR A 353 -18.74 -23.89 15.65
CA THR A 353 -18.93 -23.15 16.91
C THR A 353 -17.65 -23.12 17.76
N VAL A 354 -16.78 -24.11 17.57
CA VAL A 354 -15.42 -24.16 18.13
C VAL A 354 -14.45 -24.77 17.11
N TYR A 355 -13.20 -24.31 17.10
CA TYR A 355 -12.11 -24.96 16.37
C TYR A 355 -11.24 -25.75 17.35
N ARG A 356 -11.44 -27.07 17.39
CA ARG A 356 -10.56 -27.98 18.13
C ARG A 356 -9.34 -28.37 17.30
N ILE A 357 -8.16 -28.19 17.88
CA ILE A 357 -6.86 -28.33 17.24
C ILE A 357 -5.96 -29.18 18.15
N SER A 358 -5.11 -30.02 17.57
CA SER A 358 -4.16 -30.91 18.25
C SER A 358 -2.76 -30.67 17.70
N ALA A 359 -1.81 -30.44 18.59
CA ALA A 359 -0.39 -30.27 18.27
C ALA A 359 0.39 -31.59 18.38
N PRO A 360 1.49 -31.77 17.62
CA PRO A 360 2.30 -32.99 17.68
C PRO A 360 2.94 -33.19 19.07
N THR A 361 3.40 -32.12 19.70
CA THR A 361 4.07 -32.14 21.01
C THR A 361 3.43 -31.18 22.03
N PRO A 362 3.60 -31.41 23.35
CA PRO A 362 3.17 -30.47 24.39
C PRO A 362 3.83 -29.09 24.26
N GLU A 363 5.11 -29.04 23.89
CA GLU A 363 5.86 -27.80 23.70
C GLU A 363 5.29 -27.00 22.54
N GLU A 364 5.01 -27.66 21.40
CA GLU A 364 4.35 -26.99 20.28
C GLU A 364 2.94 -26.55 20.61
N LYS A 365 2.19 -27.26 21.48
CA LYS A 365 0.87 -26.80 21.94
C LYS A 365 1.00 -25.48 22.69
N GLU A 366 1.91 -25.41 23.66
CA GLU A 366 2.14 -24.21 24.48
C GLU A 366 2.56 -23.03 23.62
N ASP A 367 3.48 -23.24 22.67
CA ASP A 367 3.92 -22.21 21.75
C ASP A 367 2.76 -21.69 20.87
N TRP A 368 1.84 -22.56 20.43
CA TRP A 368 0.72 -22.16 19.55
C TRP A 368 -0.26 -21.33 20.36
N ILE A 369 -0.57 -21.77 21.58
CA ILE A 369 -1.43 -21.04 22.50
C ILE A 369 -0.82 -19.68 22.83
N LYS A 370 0.48 -19.61 23.08
CA LYS A 370 1.19 -18.37 23.39
C LYS A 370 1.12 -17.38 22.22
N CYS A 371 1.49 -17.81 21.01
CA CYS A 371 1.44 -16.93 19.83
C CYS A 371 0.02 -16.44 19.56
N ILE A 372 -0.98 -17.32 19.57
CA ILE A 372 -2.39 -16.95 19.33
C ILE A 372 -2.89 -15.95 20.39
N LYS A 373 -2.53 -16.12 21.67
CA LYS A 373 -2.89 -15.16 22.73
C LYS A 373 -2.20 -13.81 22.56
N CYS A 374 -0.92 -13.80 22.17
CA CYS A 374 -0.17 -12.55 22.00
C CYS A 374 -0.76 -11.66 20.90
N VAL A 375 -1.28 -12.25 19.83
CA VAL A 375 -1.91 -11.49 18.73
C VAL A 375 -3.30 -10.97 19.10
N GLY A 376 -4.05 -11.71 19.93
CA GLY A 376 -5.38 -11.29 20.42
C GLY A 376 -5.39 -10.22 21.52
N VAL A 377 -4.22 -9.74 21.98
CA VAL A 377 -4.07 -8.81 23.12
C VAL A 377 -3.35 -7.50 22.73
N ALA A 378 -3.45 -7.04 21.47
CA ALA A 378 -2.99 -5.70 21.11
C ALA A 378 -4.14 -4.68 21.23
N PRO A 379 -4.33 -3.99 22.38
CA PRO A 379 -5.07 -2.74 22.39
C PRO A 379 -4.23 -1.69 21.67
N ASN A 380 -4.90 -0.79 20.93
CA ASN A 380 -4.36 0.44 20.34
C ASN A 380 -3.08 0.92 21.04
N ARG A 381 -1.93 0.79 20.38
CA ARG A 381 -0.67 1.37 20.87
C ARG A 381 -0.78 2.90 20.76
N ALA A 382 -1.34 3.52 21.79
CA ALA A 382 -1.05 4.90 22.10
C ALA A 382 0.46 4.99 22.37
N PHE A 383 1.17 5.73 21.52
CA PHE A 383 2.58 6.08 21.76
C PHE A 383 2.67 6.88 23.06
N SER A 384 3.18 6.28 24.13
CA SER A 384 3.76 7.04 25.24
C SER A 384 5.19 7.40 24.87
N VAL A 385 5.38 8.66 24.48
CA VAL A 385 6.69 9.27 24.31
C VAL A 385 7.36 9.37 25.68
N THR A 386 8.44 8.64 25.90
CA THR A 386 9.43 8.98 26.92
C THR A 386 10.61 9.66 26.24
N PRO A 387 10.95 10.93 26.59
CA PRO A 387 12.17 11.56 26.11
C PRO A 387 13.35 11.10 26.97
N ALA A 388 14.39 10.58 26.32
CA ALA A 388 15.70 10.36 26.92
C ALA A 388 16.63 11.54 26.60
N GLY A 389 17.37 11.99 27.62
CA GLY A 389 18.58 12.84 27.50
C GLY A 389 18.71 13.87 28.62
N CYS A 390 19.29 13.53 29.79
CA CYS A 390 20.71 13.76 30.22
C CYS A 390 20.95 15.17 30.82
N PRO A 391 21.96 15.46 31.69
CA PRO A 391 22.79 14.63 32.59
C PRO A 391 22.68 15.06 34.08
N THR A 392 23.36 14.30 34.94
CA THR A 392 23.58 14.51 36.38
C THR A 392 24.24 15.84 36.76
N THR A 393 23.68 16.53 37.76
CA THR A 393 24.43 17.35 38.74
C THR A 393 23.67 17.41 40.07
N GLU A 394 24.44 17.32 41.14
CA GLU A 394 24.08 17.33 42.56
C GLU A 394 23.23 18.54 42.98
N LEU A 395 22.32 18.36 43.94
CA LEU A 395 22.21 19.21 45.15
C LEU A 395 21.13 18.71 46.12
N ASN A 396 21.47 18.84 47.39
CA ASN A 396 20.76 18.42 48.59
C ASN A 396 19.43 19.16 48.86
N SER A 397 18.72 18.60 49.84
CA SER A 397 17.97 19.25 50.93
C SER A 397 16.46 19.48 50.76
N ASP A 398 15.76 18.82 51.69
CA ASP A 398 14.78 19.37 52.63
C ASP A 398 13.34 19.70 52.21
N THR A 399 12.44 19.13 53.04
CA THR A 399 11.11 19.64 53.47
C THR A 399 9.98 19.62 52.42
N ALA A 400 8.71 19.31 52.70
CA ALA A 400 7.92 19.12 53.92
C ALA A 400 6.65 18.25 53.64
N TYR A 401 6.10 17.72 54.73
CA TYR A 401 4.79 17.08 54.99
C TYR A 401 3.52 17.91 54.58
N PRO A 402 2.26 17.51 54.93
CA PRO A 402 1.48 16.35 54.49
C PRO A 402 -0.03 16.71 54.19
N GLU A 403 -0.85 15.67 54.05
CA GLU A 403 -2.34 15.57 54.03
C GLU A 403 -3.18 16.68 54.70
N MET A 404 -4.37 16.96 54.12
CA MET A 404 -5.62 17.09 54.88
C MET A 404 -6.85 16.70 54.03
N ALA A 405 -7.74 15.94 54.68
CA ALA A 405 -9.04 15.49 54.23
C ALA A 405 -10.14 16.55 54.42
N SER A 406 -11.23 16.46 53.65
CA SER A 406 -12.63 16.54 54.14
C SER A 406 -13.65 16.67 53.00
N ASP A 407 -14.60 15.72 52.98
CA ASP A 407 -15.98 15.82 52.44
C ASP A 407 -16.81 16.83 53.29
N PRO A 408 -18.11 17.16 53.08
CA PRO A 408 -19.12 16.58 52.16
C PRO A 408 -20.19 17.56 51.56
N THR A 409 -21.20 16.96 50.91
CA THR A 409 -22.59 17.40 50.65
C THR A 409 -22.94 18.37 49.50
N GLY A 410 -23.92 17.95 48.69
CA GLY A 410 -24.64 18.77 47.73
C GLY A 410 -25.68 17.97 46.94
N GLU A 411 -26.91 17.94 47.46
CA GLU A 411 -28.12 17.45 46.78
C GLU A 411 -28.44 18.24 45.51
N GLY A 412 -29.16 17.65 44.55
CA GLY A 412 -30.02 18.44 43.67
C GLY A 412 -30.33 17.89 42.27
N LEU A 413 -31.56 17.36 42.15
CA LEU A 413 -32.49 17.56 41.01
C LEU A 413 -32.33 16.70 39.75
N SER A 414 -33.21 15.70 39.65
CA SER A 414 -33.76 15.15 38.41
C SER A 414 -34.82 16.09 37.81
N PRO A 415 -35.03 16.05 36.49
CA PRO A 415 -36.40 15.94 35.99
C PRO A 415 -36.59 14.88 34.90
N THR A 416 -37.76 14.26 34.97
CA THR A 416 -38.35 13.24 34.10
C THR A 416 -39.01 13.83 32.84
N ARG A 417 -39.08 13.03 31.76
CA ARG A 417 -39.99 13.02 30.55
C ARG A 417 -39.16 12.97 29.25
N LEU A 418 -39.46 12.27 28.17
CA LEU A 418 -40.50 11.31 27.68
C LEU A 418 -39.90 10.68 26.38
N PRO A 419 -40.47 9.58 25.82
CA PRO A 419 -39.86 8.76 24.76
C PRO A 419 -40.10 9.27 23.33
N PRO A 420 -39.36 8.76 22.31
CA PRO A 420 -39.54 9.16 20.93
C PRO A 420 -40.74 8.48 20.25
N SER A 421 -41.32 9.24 19.33
CA SER A 421 -42.50 8.98 18.50
C SER A 421 -42.26 7.97 17.38
N THR A 422 -43.31 7.20 17.10
CA THR A 422 -43.52 6.29 15.96
C THR A 422 -44.03 7.02 14.71
N SER A 423 -43.34 6.86 13.58
CA SER A 423 -43.81 6.92 12.18
C SER A 423 -42.58 6.54 11.33
N ASP A 424 -42.56 5.75 10.25
CA ASP A 424 -43.55 5.11 9.41
C ASP A 424 -42.91 3.81 8.90
N ALA A 425 -43.52 2.67 9.21
CA ALA A 425 -43.10 1.37 8.71
C ALA A 425 -44.34 0.60 8.28
N GLU A 426 -45.00 1.03 7.20
CA GLU A 426 -45.94 0.20 6.45
C GLU A 426 -46.35 0.88 5.13
N ASN A 427 -45.65 0.56 4.03
CA ASN A 427 -46.33 0.53 2.74
C ASN A 427 -45.79 -0.58 1.83
N ARG A 428 -46.32 -1.77 2.13
CA ARG A 428 -46.91 -2.76 1.20
C ARG A 428 -46.22 -3.05 -0.13
N ARG A 429 -45.77 -4.31 -0.16
CA ARG A 429 -45.66 -5.23 -1.30
C ARG A 429 -46.89 -5.22 -2.24
N ARG A 430 -46.58 -5.59 -3.50
CA ARG A 430 -47.38 -6.24 -4.57
C ARG A 430 -47.99 -5.34 -5.65
N ILE A 431 -47.37 -5.37 -6.83
CA ILE A 431 -48.04 -5.70 -8.11
C ILE A 431 -47.13 -6.67 -8.88
N LEU A 432 -47.74 -7.67 -9.51
CA LEU A 432 -47.12 -8.83 -10.16
C LEU A 432 -47.64 -8.88 -11.62
N VAL A 433 -46.78 -9.37 -12.53
CA VAL A 433 -47.04 -9.98 -13.85
C VAL A 433 -47.17 -9.05 -15.09
N SER A 434 -46.22 -9.17 -16.03
CA SER A 434 -46.41 -9.77 -17.39
C SER A 434 -45.18 -9.63 -18.33
N ARG A 435 -44.37 -10.71 -18.46
CA ARG A 435 -43.74 -11.39 -19.66
C ARG A 435 -43.15 -10.60 -20.88
N PRO A 436 -42.36 -11.23 -21.80
CA PRO A 436 -41.48 -12.44 -21.74
C PRO A 436 -40.13 -12.35 -22.53
N GLY A 437 -39.22 -13.33 -22.29
CA GLY A 437 -38.52 -14.07 -23.37
C GLY A 437 -37.05 -13.78 -23.67
N ILE A 438 -36.11 -14.56 -23.11
CA ILE A 438 -34.85 -15.02 -23.76
C ILE A 438 -34.51 -16.42 -23.21
N GLU A 439 -34.30 -17.39 -24.10
CA GLU A 439 -33.95 -18.80 -23.82
C GLU A 439 -32.46 -18.98 -23.44
N PRO A 440 -32.10 -19.96 -22.59
CA PRO A 440 -30.71 -20.33 -22.34
C PRO A 440 -30.18 -21.44 -23.28
N ILE A 441 -28.91 -21.29 -23.65
CA ILE A 441 -28.07 -22.14 -24.52
C ILE A 441 -27.79 -23.51 -23.87
N PRO A 442 -27.76 -24.63 -24.62
CA PRO A 442 -27.51 -25.97 -24.09
C PRO A 442 -26.01 -26.27 -23.84
N PRO A 443 -25.66 -27.16 -22.89
CA PRO A 443 -24.28 -27.52 -22.62
C PRO A 443 -23.72 -28.50 -23.67
N ALA A 444 -22.46 -28.27 -24.06
CA ALA A 444 -21.70 -29.10 -24.98
C ALA A 444 -21.20 -30.40 -24.35
N MET A 445 -20.91 -31.34 -25.23
CA MET A 445 -20.81 -32.79 -25.06
C MET A 445 -19.69 -33.31 -24.16
N GLU A 446 -20.01 -34.43 -23.51
CA GLU A 446 -19.12 -35.41 -22.87
C GLU A 446 -17.96 -35.84 -23.79
N VAL A 447 -16.73 -35.68 -23.32
CA VAL A 447 -15.57 -36.42 -23.85
C VAL A 447 -15.32 -37.62 -22.94
N ARG A 448 -15.37 -38.78 -23.58
CA ARG A 448 -15.34 -40.13 -23.00
C ARG A 448 -14.03 -40.44 -22.29
N ASN A 449 -14.16 -41.17 -21.18
CA ASN A 449 -13.09 -41.94 -20.52
C ASN A 449 -12.31 -42.79 -21.54
N LEU A 450 -10.99 -42.56 -21.64
CA LEU A 450 -10.01 -43.59 -21.98
C LEU A 450 -9.44 -44.13 -20.66
N ASN A 451 -9.96 -45.25 -20.19
CA ASN A 451 -9.33 -46.10 -19.19
C ASN A 451 -10.02 -47.48 -19.24
N ASP A 452 -9.73 -48.23 -20.29
CA ASP A 452 -9.94 -49.68 -20.28
C ASP A 452 -9.12 -50.29 -21.41
N LEU A 453 -8.02 -50.97 -21.07
CA LEU A 453 -7.33 -52.03 -21.85
C LEU A 453 -5.96 -52.35 -21.22
N THR A 454 -5.97 -52.96 -20.03
CA THR A 454 -4.86 -53.82 -19.57
C THR A 454 -5.39 -54.91 -18.66
N ALA A 455 -5.79 -56.06 -19.25
CA ALA A 455 -5.67 -57.39 -18.64
C ALA A 455 -6.34 -58.43 -19.56
N ARG A 456 -5.54 -59.22 -20.28
CA ARG A 456 -5.82 -60.65 -20.46
C ARG A 456 -4.55 -61.42 -20.77
N GLU A 457 -4.35 -62.40 -19.91
CA GLU A 457 -3.28 -63.38 -19.80
C GLU A 457 -3.29 -64.43 -20.94
N VAL A 458 -2.08 -64.90 -21.28
CA VAL A 458 -1.65 -66.33 -21.38
C VAL A 458 -2.15 -67.11 -22.62
N PRO A 459 -1.30 -67.94 -23.29
CA PRO A 459 -0.53 -69.06 -22.73
C PRO A 459 0.92 -68.78 -22.31
#